data_AF-A0A1G6JN70-F1
#
_entry.id   AF-A0A1G6JN70-F1
#
_cell.length_a   1.000
_cell.length_b   1.000
_cell.length_c   1.000
_cell.angle_alpha   90.00
_cell.angle_beta   90.00
_cell.angle_gamma   90.00
#
_symmetry.space_group_name_H-M   'P 1'
#
loop_
_entity.id
_entity.type
_entity.pdbx_description
1 polymer ?
#
loop_
_entity_poly.entity_id
_entity_poly.type
_entity_poly.pdbx_seq_one_letter_code
_entity_poly.pdbx_strand_id
1 'polypeptide(L)'
;MATPPHRDNLVPRLYRTARASDITAPERPPGRTPPRQSELDDIQYRLLLDERATNTSFVESADSVGLTRTAPTTLALWRGSYYIATRHALDGDYPFPAGPPHAPQGATGFTRRGDHRSTGWLSAYNELP
;
A
#
# COMPACT_ATOMS: atom_id res chain seq x y z
N MET A 1 -12.17 5.93 7.58
CA MET A 1 -12.24 5.84 9.05
C MET A 1 -12.77 7.12 9.67
N ALA A 2 -12.29 8.30 9.26
CA ALA A 2 -13.00 9.56 9.39
C ALA A 2 -12.95 10.25 8.02
N THR A 3 -14.10 10.64 7.47
CA THR A 3 -14.10 11.41 6.21
C THR A 3 -13.56 12.83 6.46
N PRO A 4 -12.98 13.52 5.47
CA PRO A 4 -12.40 14.86 5.66
C PRO A 4 -13.28 15.87 6.42
N PRO A 5 -14.61 15.94 6.20
CA PRO A 5 -15.47 16.87 6.93
C PRO A 5 -15.62 16.56 8.43
N HIS A 6 -15.34 15.32 8.84
CA HIS A 6 -15.61 14.83 10.18
C HIS A 6 -14.31 14.52 10.96
N ARG A 7 -13.15 14.81 10.35
CA ARG A 7 -11.82 14.50 10.89
C ARG A 7 -11.63 15.05 12.30
N ASP A 8 -11.93 16.32 12.52
CA ASP A 8 -11.63 17.03 13.77
C ASP A 8 -12.41 16.45 14.97
N ASN A 9 -13.59 15.89 14.70
CA ASN A 9 -14.43 15.29 15.74
C ASN A 9 -14.17 13.78 15.92
N LEU A 10 -13.88 13.06 14.83
CA LEU A 10 -13.73 11.61 14.87
C LEU A 10 -12.34 11.12 15.19
N VAL A 11 -11.29 11.79 14.71
CA VAL A 11 -9.91 11.34 14.96
C VAL A 11 -9.60 11.29 16.46
N PRO A 12 -9.94 12.30 17.29
CA PRO A 12 -9.72 12.23 18.74
C PRO A 12 -10.50 11.11 19.42
N ARG A 13 -11.67 10.75 18.88
CA ARG A 13 -12.53 9.68 19.41
C ARG A 13 -11.99 8.29 19.05
N LEU A 14 -11.59 8.10 17.80
CA LEU A 14 -10.94 6.88 17.31
C LEU A 14 -9.63 6.61 18.05
N TYR A 15 -8.84 7.67 18.30
CA TYR A 15 -7.59 7.58 19.06
C TYR A 15 -7.81 7.14 20.51
N ARG A 16 -8.74 7.78 21.23
CA ARG A 16 -9.09 7.40 22.61
C ARG A 16 -9.57 5.96 22.69
N THR A 17 -10.38 5.54 21.72
CA THR A 17 -10.91 4.16 21.67
C THR A 17 -9.81 3.14 21.39
N ALA A 18 -8.85 3.47 20.51
CA ALA A 18 -7.68 2.63 20.25
C ALA A 18 -6.81 2.46 21.50
N ARG A 19 -6.51 3.56 22.20
CA ARG A 19 -5.74 3.55 23.46
C ARG A 19 -6.43 2.74 24.56
N ALA A 20 -7.75 2.85 24.68
CA ALA A 20 -8.52 2.04 25.63
C ALA A 20 -8.50 0.53 25.32
N SER A 21 -8.11 0.15 24.11
CA SER A 21 -7.94 -1.25 23.67
C SER A 21 -6.47 -1.66 23.53
N ASP A 22 -5.54 -0.89 24.11
CA ASP A 22 -4.09 -1.10 24.06
C ASP A 22 -3.50 -1.13 22.63
N ILE A 23 -4.19 -0.51 21.68
CA ILE A 23 -3.72 -0.36 20.30
C ILE A 23 -2.89 0.92 20.23
N THR A 24 -1.59 0.77 20.05
CA THR A 24 -0.61 1.87 20.02
C THR A 24 -0.10 2.20 18.62
N ALA A 25 -0.17 1.27 17.67
CA ALA A 25 0.18 1.50 16.28
C ALA A 25 -1.00 2.11 15.49
N PRO A 26 -0.75 3.08 14.59
CA PRO A 26 -1.77 3.59 13.67
C PRO A 26 -2.24 2.49 12.70
N GLU A 27 -1.32 1.60 12.35
CA GLU A 27 -1.56 0.32 11.69
C GLU A 27 -2.22 -0.62 12.71
N ARG A 28 -3.56 -0.74 12.66
CA ARG A 28 -4.23 -1.79 13.44
C ARG A 28 -3.82 -3.16 12.90
N PRO A 29 -3.72 -4.20 13.75
CA PRO A 29 -3.59 -5.57 13.28
C PRO A 29 -4.67 -5.85 12.22
N PRO A 30 -4.34 -6.57 11.14
CA PRO A 30 -5.25 -6.78 10.02
C PRO A 30 -6.52 -7.46 10.51
N GLY A 31 -7.57 -6.67 10.68
CA GLY A 31 -8.88 -7.10 11.13
C GLY A 31 -9.93 -6.59 10.15
N ARG A 32 -10.89 -7.44 9.79
CA ARG A 32 -11.97 -7.11 8.84
C ARG A 32 -13.12 -6.33 9.47
N THR A 33 -13.02 -6.00 10.76
CA THR A 33 -14.04 -5.26 11.51
C THR A 33 -13.61 -3.80 11.65
N PRO A 34 -14.48 -2.83 11.30
CA PRO A 34 -14.17 -1.42 11.46
C PRO A 34 -13.92 -1.07 12.93
N PRO A 35 -13.09 -0.06 13.21
CA PRO A 35 -12.96 0.48 14.56
C PRO A 35 -14.31 0.91 15.12
N ARG A 36 -14.51 0.69 16.42
CA ARG A 36 -15.61 1.30 17.16
C ARG A 36 -15.58 2.83 16.92
N GLN A 37 -16.72 3.39 16.55
CA GLN A 37 -16.90 4.80 16.17
C GLN A 37 -16.29 5.20 14.81
N SER A 38 -15.95 4.23 13.95
CA SER A 38 -15.73 4.49 12.52
C SER A 38 -17.04 4.93 11.86
N GLU A 39 -16.96 5.89 10.95
CA GLU A 39 -18.09 6.24 10.06
C GLU A 39 -18.33 5.19 8.98
N LEU A 40 -17.31 4.40 8.66
CA LEU A 40 -17.43 3.34 7.67
C LEU A 40 -18.19 2.16 8.28
N ASP A 41 -19.24 1.73 7.60
CA ASP A 41 -19.87 0.44 7.86
C ASP A 41 -18.94 -0.73 7.49
N ASP A 42 -19.33 -1.96 7.84
CA ASP A 42 -18.53 -3.16 7.58
C ASP A 42 -18.18 -3.36 6.09
N ILE A 43 -19.09 -3.00 5.18
CA ILE A 43 -18.89 -3.17 3.73
C ILE A 43 -17.91 -2.11 3.24
N GLN A 44 -18.13 -0.85 3.59
CA GLN A 44 -17.27 0.28 3.24
C GLN A 44 -15.87 0.13 3.83
N TYR A 45 -15.74 -0.42 5.02
CA TYR A 45 -14.46 -0.69 5.65
C TYR A 45 -13.70 -1.82 4.96
N ARG A 46 -14.38 -2.90 4.57
CA ARG A 46 -13.76 -3.98 3.78
C ARG A 46 -13.33 -3.50 2.40
N LEU A 47 -14.19 -2.73 1.72
CA LEU A 47 -13.85 -2.09 0.44
C LEU A 47 -12.63 -1.18 0.59
N LEU A 48 -12.55 -0.40 1.67
CA LEU A 48 -11.36 0.40 1.95
C LEU A 48 -10.12 -0.50 2.07
N LEU A 49 -10.17 -1.58 2.84
CA LEU A 49 -9.04 -2.50 3.03
C LEU A 49 -8.62 -3.20 1.72
N ASP A 50 -9.59 -3.60 0.89
CA ASP A 50 -9.36 -4.22 -0.41
C ASP A 50 -8.77 -3.24 -1.44
N GLU A 51 -8.82 -1.93 -1.17
CA GLU A 51 -8.25 -0.88 -2.01
C GLU A 51 -6.87 -0.39 -1.55
N ARG A 52 -6.37 -0.86 -0.38
CA ARG A 52 -5.04 -0.46 0.13
C ARG A 52 -3.91 -1.30 -0.47
N ALA A 53 -2.75 -0.66 -0.66
CA ALA A 53 -1.50 -1.35 -1.00
C ALA A 53 -0.82 -2.00 0.21
N THR A 54 -1.36 -1.86 1.44
CA THR A 54 -0.70 -2.32 2.68
C THR A 54 -0.32 -3.81 2.63
N ASN A 55 -1.12 -4.64 1.96
CA ASN A 55 -0.85 -6.07 1.81
C ASN A 55 -0.25 -6.44 0.43
N THR A 56 0.08 -5.44 -0.40
CA THR A 56 0.87 -5.67 -1.61
C THR A 56 2.30 -5.99 -1.21
N SER A 57 2.84 -7.09 -1.71
CA SER A 57 4.22 -7.50 -1.49
C SER A 57 4.98 -7.67 -2.80
N PHE A 58 6.28 -7.46 -2.70
CA PHE A 58 7.24 -7.61 -3.78
C PHE A 58 8.29 -8.61 -3.36
N VAL A 59 8.58 -9.58 -4.22
CA VAL A 59 9.70 -10.51 -4.06
C VAL A 59 10.67 -10.25 -5.19
N GLU A 60 11.79 -9.58 -4.89
CA GLU A 60 12.80 -9.28 -5.90
C GLU A 60 13.65 -10.51 -6.22
N SER A 61 13.87 -10.71 -7.52
CA SER A 61 14.85 -11.62 -8.10
C SER A 61 15.87 -10.81 -8.91
N ALA A 62 16.89 -11.47 -9.47
CA ALA A 62 17.93 -10.79 -10.24
C ALA A 62 17.35 -9.99 -11.43
N ASP A 63 16.41 -10.58 -12.17
CA ASP A 63 15.89 -10.03 -13.43
C ASP A 63 14.38 -9.79 -13.44
N SER A 64 13.69 -10.09 -12.35
CA SER A 64 12.25 -9.90 -12.22
C SER A 64 11.85 -9.52 -10.80
N VAL A 65 10.61 -9.07 -10.66
CA VAL A 65 9.94 -8.91 -9.38
C VAL A 65 8.63 -9.69 -9.39
N GLY A 66 8.43 -10.52 -8.37
CA GLY A 66 7.15 -11.16 -8.10
C GLY A 66 6.23 -10.17 -7.39
N LEU A 67 5.05 -9.93 -7.96
CA LEU A 67 3.99 -9.10 -7.38
C LEU A 67 2.90 -10.00 -6.78
N THR A 68 2.60 -9.80 -5.50
CA THR A 68 1.33 -10.24 -4.89
C THR A 68 0.56 -9.00 -4.46
N ARG A 69 -0.68 -8.86 -4.93
CA ARG A 69 -1.51 -7.66 -4.72
C ARG A 69 -2.79 -8.01 -4.00
N THR A 70 -3.27 -7.04 -3.21
CA THR A 70 -4.60 -7.10 -2.59
C THR A 70 -5.61 -6.16 -3.23
N ALA A 71 -5.14 -5.24 -4.07
CA ALA A 71 -5.93 -4.24 -4.76
C ALA A 71 -5.59 -4.18 -6.27
N PRO A 72 -6.39 -3.50 -7.10
CA PRO A 72 -5.97 -3.09 -8.44
C PRO A 72 -4.76 -2.14 -8.35
N THR A 73 -3.65 -2.56 -8.95
CA THR A 73 -2.35 -1.87 -8.82
C THR A 73 -1.82 -1.45 -10.18
N THR A 74 -1.31 -0.23 -10.28
CA THR A 74 -0.38 0.17 -11.34
C THR A 74 1.02 -0.14 -10.87
N LEU A 75 1.72 -1.02 -11.57
CA LEU A 75 3.08 -1.42 -11.27
C LEU A 75 4.07 -0.60 -12.10
N ALA A 76 5.04 0.02 -11.48
CA ALA A 76 6.20 0.63 -12.13
C ALA A 76 7.46 -0.13 -11.71
N LEU A 77 8.27 -0.57 -12.68
CA LEU A 77 9.58 -1.17 -12.47
C LEU A 77 10.64 -0.26 -13.06
N TRP A 78 11.82 -0.21 -12.44
CA TRP A 78 12.97 0.52 -12.97
C TRP A 78 14.27 -0.26 -12.85
N ARG A 79 15.23 0.08 -13.71
CA ARG A 79 16.64 -0.29 -13.65
C ARG A 79 17.46 0.91 -14.15
N GLY A 80 18.15 1.59 -13.23
CA GLY A 80 18.78 2.88 -13.50
C GLY A 80 17.75 3.94 -13.93
N SER A 81 17.96 4.54 -15.09
CA SER A 81 17.04 5.51 -15.70
C SER A 81 15.93 4.89 -16.56
N TYR A 82 15.94 3.56 -16.75
CA TYR A 82 14.97 2.85 -17.58
C TYR A 82 13.80 2.39 -16.72
N TYR A 83 12.57 2.58 -17.19
CA TYR A 83 11.37 2.16 -16.46
C TYR A 83 10.27 1.63 -17.37
N ILE A 84 9.45 0.72 -16.83
CA ILE A 84 8.24 0.20 -17.46
C ILE A 84 7.08 0.35 -16.47
N ALA A 85 5.92 0.76 -16.95
CA ALA A 85 4.70 0.86 -16.16
C ALA A 85 3.58 0.00 -16.74
N THR A 86 3.05 -0.90 -15.92
CA THR A 86 1.92 -1.78 -16.22
C THR A 86 0.71 -1.33 -15.43
N ARG A 87 -0.31 -0.84 -16.14
CA ARG A 87 -1.62 -0.54 -15.52
C ARG A 87 -2.38 -1.84 -15.29
N HIS A 88 -3.13 -1.91 -14.19
CA HIS A 88 -3.91 -3.11 -13.84
C HIS A 88 -3.04 -4.37 -13.78
N ALA A 89 -1.86 -4.26 -13.17
CA ALA A 89 -0.98 -5.39 -12.97
C ALA A 89 -1.71 -6.51 -12.23
N LEU A 90 -1.44 -7.74 -12.63
CA LEU A 90 -1.96 -8.96 -12.04
C LEU A 90 -0.91 -9.54 -11.10
N ASP A 91 -1.29 -10.54 -10.30
CA ASP A 91 -0.31 -11.32 -9.55
C ASP A 91 0.60 -12.07 -10.52
N GLY A 92 1.90 -12.13 -10.22
CA GLY A 92 2.88 -12.82 -11.05
C GLY A 92 4.21 -12.08 -11.16
N ASP A 93 5.08 -12.60 -12.03
CA ASP A 93 6.43 -12.08 -12.22
C ASP A 93 6.49 -11.06 -13.35
N TYR A 94 7.14 -9.94 -13.07
CA TYR A 94 7.37 -8.87 -14.03
C TYR A 94 8.87 -8.68 -14.25
N PRO A 95 9.36 -8.76 -15.51
CA PRO A 95 10.78 -8.56 -15.79
C PRO A 95 11.16 -7.08 -15.61
N PHE A 96 12.35 -6.83 -15.05
CA PHE A 96 12.91 -5.49 -15.03
C PHE A 96 13.18 -5.01 -16.47
N PRO A 97 13.09 -3.69 -16.75
CA PRO A 97 13.48 -3.15 -18.03
C PRO A 97 14.96 -3.43 -18.34
N ALA A 98 15.27 -3.63 -19.63
CA ALA A 98 16.64 -3.69 -20.08
C ALA A 98 17.37 -2.38 -19.74
N GLY A 99 18.47 -2.49 -19.01
CA GLY A 99 19.27 -1.36 -18.54
C GLY A 99 20.70 -1.80 -18.23
N PRO A 100 21.58 -0.87 -17.83
CA PRO A 100 22.98 -1.18 -17.58
C PRO A 100 23.12 -2.29 -16.53
N PRO A 101 24.08 -3.22 -16.71
CA PRO A 101 24.38 -4.22 -15.69
C PRO A 101 24.78 -3.51 -14.39
N HIS A 102 24.27 -4.02 -13.27
CA HIS A 102 24.46 -3.46 -11.91
C HIS A 102 23.82 -2.09 -11.63
N ALA A 103 23.00 -1.54 -12.54
CA ALA A 103 22.23 -0.35 -12.22
C ALA A 103 21.21 -0.64 -11.10
N PRO A 104 20.96 0.31 -10.17
CA PRO A 104 19.95 0.15 -9.14
C PRO A 104 18.59 -0.16 -9.75
N GLN A 105 17.91 -1.17 -9.22
CA GLN A 105 16.59 -1.57 -9.68
C GLN A 105 15.57 -1.54 -8.55
N GLY A 106 14.30 -1.67 -8.91
CA GLY A 106 13.23 -1.83 -7.96
C GLY A 106 11.85 -1.69 -8.60
N ALA A 107 10.84 -1.83 -7.76
CA ALA A 107 9.45 -1.82 -8.15
C ALA A 107 8.63 -0.92 -7.22
N THR A 108 7.52 -0.39 -7.75
CA THR A 108 6.52 0.33 -6.97
C THR A 108 5.14 0.00 -7.49
N GLY A 109 4.25 -0.40 -6.59
CA GLY A 109 2.84 -0.56 -6.86
C GLY A 109 2.06 0.63 -6.31
N PHE A 110 1.26 1.27 -7.15
CA PHE A 110 0.32 2.32 -6.77
C PHE A 110 -1.11 1.80 -6.83
N THR A 111 -1.91 2.00 -5.79
CA THR A 111 -3.37 1.80 -5.88
C THR A 111 -4.05 3.04 -6.40
N ARG A 112 -5.33 2.89 -6.77
CA ARG A 112 -6.15 4.01 -7.28
C ARG A 112 -6.26 5.18 -6.29
N ARG A 113 -6.20 4.93 -4.98
CA ARG A 113 -6.35 5.98 -3.95
C ARG A 113 -5.04 6.69 -3.60
N GLY A 114 -3.95 6.36 -4.27
CA GLY A 114 -2.65 6.98 -4.03
C GLY A 114 -1.81 6.26 -2.96
N ASP A 115 -2.30 5.17 -2.36
CA ASP A 115 -1.46 4.30 -1.55
C ASP A 115 -0.39 3.66 -2.44
N HIS A 116 0.83 3.55 -1.95
CA HIS A 116 1.91 2.88 -2.65
C HIS A 116 2.67 1.91 -1.76
N ARG A 117 3.34 0.98 -2.42
CA ARG A 117 4.37 0.14 -1.81
C ARG A 117 5.53 -0.01 -2.78
N SER A 118 6.73 0.22 -2.29
CA SER A 118 7.95 0.33 -3.08
C SER A 118 9.08 -0.52 -2.53
N THR A 119 9.99 -0.92 -3.42
CA THR A 119 11.27 -1.56 -3.10
C THR A 119 12.45 -0.67 -3.55
N GLY A 120 13.68 -1.16 -3.37
CA GLY A 120 14.89 -0.40 -3.70
C GLY A 120 14.97 0.94 -2.97
N TRP A 121 15.51 1.96 -3.62
CA TRP A 121 15.66 3.30 -3.03
C TRP A 121 14.33 3.99 -2.71
N LEU A 122 13.25 3.66 -3.44
CA LEU A 122 11.92 4.20 -3.18
C LEU A 122 11.27 3.59 -1.92
N SER A 123 11.82 2.50 -1.38
CA SER A 123 11.30 1.92 -0.13
C SER A 123 11.33 2.89 1.06
N ALA A 124 12.23 3.88 1.04
CA ALA A 124 12.29 4.95 2.03
C ALA A 124 11.01 5.81 2.08
N TYR A 125 10.22 5.82 1.00
CA TYR A 125 8.98 6.59 0.90
C TYR A 125 7.76 5.78 1.36
N ASN A 126 7.91 4.52 1.74
CA ASN A 126 6.80 3.69 2.20
C ASN A 126 6.20 4.13 3.54
N GLU A 127 6.95 4.90 4.33
CA GLU A 127 6.55 5.36 5.65
C GLU A 127 6.02 6.81 5.64
N LEU A 128 6.04 7.45 4.46
CA LEU A 128 5.54 8.81 4.31
C LEU A 128 4.01 8.80 4.16
N PRO A 129 3.30 9.64 4.93
CA PRO A 129 1.84 9.70 4.95
C PRO A 129 1.22 10.34 3.70
#